data_AF-A0AAD5G9Z9-F1
#
_entry.id   AF-A0AAD5G9Z9-F1
#
_cell.length_a   1.000
_cell.length_b   1.000
_cell.length_c   1.000
_cell.angle_alpha   90.00
_cell.angle_beta   90.00
_cell.angle_gamma   90.00
#
_symmetry.space_group_name_H-M   'P 1'
#
loop_
_entity.id
_entity.type
_entity.pdbx_description
1 polymer ?
#
loop_
_entity_poly.entity_id
_entity_poly.type
_entity_poly.pdbx_seq_one_letter_code
_entity_poly.pdbx_strand_id
1 'polypeptide(L)'
;MFLRSLYRLQNLSRSSSNINPKHAVLAAFQPLLHNRPYANTPHPAASASSVNRAELAKFAAIADSWWDVEGPFKPLHVMNPTRLAFLRSTLCRHFGKDPFSAKPFEGLKFVDVGCGGGILSE
;
A
#
# COMPACT_ATOMS: atom_id res chain seq x y z
N MET A 1 -11.33 21.78 -23.92
CA MET A 1 -10.81 20.44 -23.58
C MET A 1 -11.80 19.53 -22.84
N PHE A 2 -12.85 20.04 -22.19
CA PHE A 2 -13.79 19.21 -21.40
C PHE A 2 -14.84 18.44 -22.25
N LEU A 3 -15.32 19.01 -23.35
CA LEU A 3 -16.40 18.42 -24.16
C LEU A 3 -15.94 17.29 -25.11
N ARG A 4 -14.65 17.20 -25.46
CA ARG A 4 -14.10 16.07 -26.23
C ARG A 4 -13.93 14.80 -25.40
N SER A 5 -13.86 14.92 -24.07
CA SER A 5 -13.70 13.77 -23.17
C SER A 5 -15.02 13.03 -22.93
N LEU A 6 -16.15 13.76 -22.92
CA LEU A 6 -17.48 13.17 -22.73
C LEU A 6 -17.99 12.44 -23.98
N TYR A 7 -17.66 12.93 -25.18
CA TYR A 7 -18.03 12.26 -26.44
C TYR A 7 -17.33 10.91 -26.64
N ARG A 8 -16.16 10.71 -26.01
CA ARG A 8 -15.43 9.43 -26.03
C ARG A 8 -16.05 8.39 -25.09
N LEU A 9 -16.61 8.83 -23.96
CA LEU A 9 -17.28 7.93 -23.00
C LEU A 9 -18.63 7.44 -23.51
N GLN A 10 -19.40 8.28 -24.21
CA GLN A 10 -20.70 7.86 -24.77
C GLN A 10 -20.56 6.88 -25.95
N ASN A 11 -19.46 6.91 -26.71
CA ASN A 11 -19.24 5.99 -27.83
C ASN A 11 -18.62 4.64 -27.43
N LEU A 12 -17.92 4.55 -26.30
CA LEU A 12 -17.47 3.27 -25.73
C LEU A 12 -18.64 2.45 -25.14
N SER A 13 -19.73 3.10 -24.75
CA SER A 13 -20.93 2.41 -24.24
C SER A 13 -21.81 1.79 -25.34
N ARG A 14 -21.61 2.14 -26.62
CA ARG A 14 -22.45 1.67 -27.74
C ARG A 14 -21.84 0.55 -28.56
N SER A 15 -20.60 0.14 -28.30
CA SER A 15 -19.93 -0.94 -29.03
C SER A 15 -19.35 -1.96 -28.06
N SER A 16 -20.17 -2.93 -27.67
CA SER A 16 -19.82 -4.33 -27.35
C SER A 16 -20.72 -4.86 -26.24
N SER A 17 -21.80 -5.50 -26.67
CA SER A 17 -22.57 -6.45 -25.89
C SER A 17 -21.74 -7.72 -25.61
N ASN A 18 -20.65 -7.64 -24.83
CA ASN A 18 -20.05 -8.80 -24.12
C ASN A 18 -18.78 -8.51 -23.28
N ILE A 19 -18.74 -7.43 -22.48
CA ILE A 19 -17.56 -7.18 -21.61
C ILE A 19 -17.96 -7.20 -20.13
N ASN A 20 -17.41 -8.17 -19.41
CA ASN A 20 -17.50 -8.31 -17.96
C ASN A 20 -16.84 -7.09 -17.27
N PRO A 21 -17.54 -6.36 -16.37
CA PRO A 21 -17.06 -5.10 -15.80
C PRO A 21 -15.80 -5.25 -14.92
N LYS A 22 -15.37 -6.47 -14.60
CA LYS A 22 -14.14 -6.73 -13.82
C LYS A 22 -12.84 -6.52 -14.60
N HIS A 23 -12.87 -6.43 -15.93
CA HIS A 23 -11.67 -6.30 -16.76
C HIS A 23 -11.34 -4.86 -17.24
N ALA A 24 -12.24 -3.90 -17.06
CA ALA A 24 -12.03 -2.55 -17.61
C ALA A 24 -10.98 -1.71 -16.84
N VAL A 25 -10.71 -2.04 -15.57
CA VAL A 25 -9.79 -1.25 -14.72
C VAL A 25 -8.32 -1.67 -14.91
N LEU A 26 -8.04 -2.87 -15.41
CA LEU A 26 -6.66 -3.35 -15.62
C LEU A 26 -5.99 -2.76 -16.87
N ALA A 27 -6.76 -2.35 -17.88
CA ALA A 27 -6.22 -1.90 -19.17
C ALA A 27 -5.55 -0.51 -19.12
N ALA A 28 -5.77 0.29 -18.07
CA ALA A 28 -5.22 1.64 -17.97
C ALA A 28 -3.75 1.70 -17.50
N PHE A 29 -3.19 0.60 -16.98
CA PHE A 29 -1.84 0.56 -16.42
C PHE A 29 -0.88 -0.39 -17.17
N GLN A 30 -1.34 -1.04 -18.23
CA GLN A 30 -0.57 -2.08 -18.94
C GLN A 30 0.56 -1.62 -19.89
N PRO A 31 0.72 -0.37 -20.37
CA PRO A 31 1.82 -0.06 -21.29
C PRO A 31 3.20 0.12 -20.64
N LEU A 32 3.34 0.09 -19.31
CA LEU A 32 4.62 0.38 -18.63
C LEU A 32 5.42 -0.86 -18.17
N LEU A 33 4.97 -2.07 -18.48
CA LEU A 33 5.66 -3.31 -18.08
C LEU A 33 6.43 -3.99 -19.22
N HIS A 34 6.69 -3.30 -20.34
CA HIS A 34 7.59 -3.81 -21.39
C HIS A 34 9.00 -3.25 -21.19
N ASN A 35 9.92 -4.14 -20.80
CA ASN A 35 11.38 -4.06 -20.89
C ASN A 35 11.96 -2.69 -21.25
N ARG A 36 12.10 -1.80 -20.26
CA ARG A 36 13.14 -0.77 -20.34
C ARG A 36 14.47 -1.40 -19.92
N PRO A 37 15.52 -1.38 -20.74
CA PRO A 37 16.86 -1.62 -20.23
C PRO A 37 17.14 -0.53 -19.19
N TYR A 38 17.35 -0.91 -17.94
CA TYR A 38 17.89 0.00 -16.94
C TYR A 38 19.29 0.39 -17.42
N ALA A 39 19.40 1.56 -18.05
CA ALA A 39 20.69 2.14 -18.35
C ALA A 39 21.39 2.38 -17.00
N ASN A 40 22.57 1.79 -16.82
CA ASN A 40 23.46 2.05 -15.70
C ASN A 40 24.00 3.49 -15.80
N THR A 41 23.17 4.47 -15.45
CA THR A 41 23.63 5.82 -15.12
C THR A 41 24.14 5.78 -13.68
N PRO A 42 25.42 6.14 -13.41
CA PRO A 42 25.88 6.27 -12.04
C PRO A 42 25.08 7.39 -11.38
N HIS A 43 24.16 7.03 -10.50
CA HIS A 43 23.50 8.00 -9.63
C HIS A 43 24.55 8.53 -8.65
N PRO A 44 24.76 9.85 -8.55
CA PRO A 44 25.59 10.39 -7.49
C PRO A 44 25.02 9.91 -6.17
N ALA A 45 25.82 9.18 -5.41
CA ALA A 45 25.43 8.65 -4.11
C ALA A 45 25.09 9.83 -3.20
N ALA A 46 23.79 10.08 -3.00
CA ALA A 46 23.33 11.01 -1.99
C ALA A 46 23.65 10.41 -0.62
N SER A 47 24.81 10.78 -0.07
CA SER A 47 25.34 10.31 1.21
C SER A 47 24.78 11.08 2.42
N ALA A 48 23.57 11.63 2.30
CA ALA A 48 22.89 12.31 3.41
C ALA A 48 21.75 11.43 3.94
N SER A 49 21.79 11.12 5.23
CA SER A 49 20.73 10.38 5.90
C SER A 49 19.45 11.21 5.98
N SER A 50 18.29 10.63 5.65
CA SER A 50 16.98 11.26 5.85
C SER A 50 16.49 11.21 7.30
N VAL A 51 17.28 10.68 8.24
CA VAL A 51 16.89 10.48 9.64
C VAL A 51 16.95 11.79 10.41
N ASN A 52 15.82 12.18 11.02
CA ASN A 52 15.79 13.24 12.01
C ASN A 52 16.14 12.69 13.41
N ARG A 53 17.30 13.10 13.94
CA ARG A 53 17.79 12.65 15.25
C ARG A 53 16.92 13.09 16.42
N ALA A 54 16.29 14.26 16.35
CA ALA A 54 15.43 14.75 17.41
C ALA A 54 14.13 13.91 17.51
N GLU A 55 13.56 13.52 16.38
CA GLU A 55 12.40 12.62 16.36
C GLU A 55 12.75 11.23 16.89
N LEU A 56 13.90 10.68 16.46
CA LEU A 56 14.38 9.40 16.98
C LEU A 56 14.53 9.43 18.51
N ALA A 57 15.12 10.50 19.06
CA ALA A 57 15.29 10.65 20.50
C ALA A 57 13.94 10.72 21.25
N LYS A 58 12.93 11.41 20.70
CA LYS A 58 11.58 11.47 21.29
C LYS A 58 10.95 10.09 21.40
N PHE A 59 10.98 9.30 20.33
CA PHE A 59 10.41 7.94 20.34
C PHE A 59 11.21 6.99 21.23
N ALA A 60 12.55 7.11 21.23
CA ALA A 60 13.41 6.32 22.10
C ALA A 60 13.12 6.56 23.59
N ALA A 61 12.86 7.81 23.99
CA ALA A 61 12.60 8.18 25.38
C ALA A 61 11.34 7.52 25.99
N ILE A 62 10.40 7.07 25.16
CA ILE A 62 9.16 6.41 25.59
C ILE A 62 9.05 4.97 25.07
N ALA A 63 10.14 4.41 24.51
CA ALA A 63 10.09 3.13 23.80
C ALA A 63 9.68 1.95 24.68
N ASP A 64 10.04 1.95 25.97
CA ASP A 64 9.66 0.88 26.90
C ASP A 64 8.14 0.79 27.13
N SER A 65 7.40 1.86 26.82
CA SER A 65 5.94 1.92 26.98
C SER A 65 5.17 1.49 25.72
N TRP A 66 5.85 0.96 24.69
CA TRP A 66 5.21 0.64 23.40
C TRP A 66 4.01 -0.31 23.53
N TRP A 67 4.09 -1.26 24.46
CA TRP A 67 3.06 -2.29 24.68
C TRP A 67 2.18 -2.03 25.90
N ASP A 68 2.33 -0.88 26.56
CA ASP A 68 1.37 -0.44 27.55
C ASP A 68 0.10 0.04 26.84
N VAL A 69 -0.99 -0.72 27.00
CA VAL A 69 -2.29 -0.46 26.37
C VAL A 69 -2.96 0.81 26.89
N GLU A 70 -2.56 1.29 28.08
CA GLU A 70 -3.03 2.56 28.65
C GLU A 70 -1.97 3.69 28.53
N GLY A 71 -0.81 3.38 27.97
CA GLY A 71 0.31 4.30 27.82
C GLY A 71 0.20 5.26 26.64
N PRO A 72 1.29 6.00 26.32
CA PRO A 72 1.31 7.01 25.27
C PRO A 72 0.91 6.49 23.87
N PHE A 73 1.13 5.19 23.61
CA PHE A 73 0.82 4.54 22.34
C PHE A 73 -0.56 3.89 22.28
N LYS A 74 -1.41 4.07 23.31
CA LYS A 74 -2.80 3.59 23.34
C LYS A 74 -3.58 3.83 22.03
N PRO A 75 -3.50 5.00 21.37
CA PRO A 75 -4.19 5.20 20.11
C PRO A 75 -3.79 4.21 19.00
N LEU A 76 -2.52 3.78 18.96
CA LEU A 76 -2.04 2.79 18.00
C LEU A 76 -2.63 1.41 18.27
N HIS A 77 -2.72 1.00 19.53
CA HIS A 77 -3.34 -0.26 19.95
C HIS A 77 -4.82 -0.31 19.57
N VAL A 78 -5.57 0.74 19.93
CA VAL A 78 -7.02 0.83 19.65
C VAL A 78 -7.29 0.86 18.14
N MET A 79 -6.41 1.49 17.35
CA MET A 79 -6.57 1.58 15.90
C MET A 79 -6.13 0.30 15.15
N ASN A 80 -5.33 -0.57 15.78
CA ASN A 80 -4.73 -1.71 15.10
C ASN A 80 -5.74 -2.68 14.45
N PRO A 81 -6.86 -3.06 15.12
CA PRO A 81 -7.87 -3.92 14.49
C PRO A 81 -8.43 -3.33 13.19
N THR A 82 -8.68 -2.02 13.15
CA THR A 82 -9.16 -1.31 11.95
C THR A 82 -8.10 -1.31 10.84
N ARG A 83 -6.83 -1.08 11.18
CA ARG A 83 -5.70 -1.14 10.22
C ARG A 83 -5.56 -2.52 9.62
N LEU A 84 -5.58 -3.56 10.44
CA LEU A 84 -5.47 -4.95 9.98
C LEU A 84 -6.65 -5.35 9.09
N ALA A 85 -7.87 -4.94 9.43
CA ALA A 85 -9.05 -5.18 8.58
C ALA A 85 -8.92 -4.49 7.22
N PHE A 86 -8.42 -3.25 7.21
CA PHE A 86 -8.16 -2.50 5.97
C PHE A 86 -7.07 -3.17 5.11
N LEU A 87 -5.93 -3.54 5.70
CA LEU A 87 -4.85 -4.23 5.00
C LEU A 87 -5.34 -5.55 4.42
N ARG A 88 -6.04 -6.37 5.23
CA ARG A 88 -6.58 -7.66 4.79
C ARG A 88 -7.51 -7.50 3.60
N SER A 89 -8.51 -6.64 3.70
CA SER A 89 -9.47 -6.44 2.62
C SER A 89 -8.81 -5.90 1.35
N THR A 90 -7.88 -4.95 1.49
CA THR A 90 -7.19 -4.32 0.36
C THR A 90 -6.27 -5.30 -0.35
N LEU A 91 -5.43 -6.02 0.39
CA LEU A 91 -4.46 -6.97 -0.16
C LEU A 91 -5.15 -8.19 -0.76
N CYS A 92 -6.17 -8.73 -0.10
CA CYS A 92 -6.94 -9.86 -0.62
C CYS A 92 -7.63 -9.49 -1.93
N ARG A 93 -8.23 -8.29 -2.00
CA ARG A 93 -8.82 -7.79 -3.25
C ARG A 93 -7.77 -7.59 -4.35
N HIS A 94 -6.62 -7.01 -4.02
CA HIS A 94 -5.57 -6.71 -4.99
C HIS A 94 -4.91 -7.97 -5.57
N PHE A 95 -4.60 -8.95 -4.72
CA PHE A 95 -3.91 -10.19 -5.09
C PHE A 95 -4.86 -11.37 -5.36
N GLY A 96 -6.17 -11.12 -5.40
CA GLY A 96 -7.18 -12.15 -5.65
C GLY A 96 -7.19 -13.29 -4.61
N LYS A 97 -6.93 -12.96 -3.34
CA LYS A 97 -6.93 -13.92 -2.22
C LYS A 97 -8.26 -13.91 -1.47
N ASP A 98 -8.57 -15.02 -0.79
CA ASP A 98 -9.72 -15.13 0.10
C ASP A 98 -9.39 -14.54 1.49
N PRO A 99 -10.05 -13.43 1.91
CA PRO A 99 -9.81 -12.81 3.20
C PRO A 99 -10.29 -13.64 4.40
N PHE A 100 -11.09 -14.68 4.20
CA PHE A 100 -11.60 -15.56 5.26
C PHE A 100 -10.82 -16.87 5.37
N SER A 101 -9.87 -17.13 4.47
CA SER A 101 -8.99 -18.28 4.56
C SER A 101 -8.11 -18.23 5.81
N ALA A 102 -7.64 -19.39 6.27
CA ALA A 102 -6.77 -19.47 7.46
C ALA A 102 -5.41 -18.77 7.26
N LYS A 103 -4.96 -18.61 6.00
CA LYS A 103 -3.69 -17.94 5.64
C LYS A 103 -3.92 -16.97 4.48
N PRO A 104 -4.63 -15.86 4.70
CA PRO A 104 -5.06 -14.96 3.63
C PRO A 104 -3.89 -14.23 2.94
N PHE A 105 -2.70 -14.30 3.52
CA PHE A 105 -1.48 -13.66 3.01
C PHE A 105 -0.38 -14.65 2.59
N GLU A 106 -0.70 -15.94 2.47
CA GLU A 106 0.30 -16.94 2.07
C GLU A 106 0.97 -16.57 0.73
N GLY A 107 2.30 -16.66 0.72
CA GLY A 107 3.14 -16.30 -0.43
C GLY A 107 3.40 -14.79 -0.60
N LEU A 108 2.83 -13.93 0.24
CA LEU A 108 3.15 -12.49 0.25
C LEU A 108 4.33 -12.20 1.19
N LYS A 109 5.13 -11.19 0.87
CA LYS A 109 6.22 -10.67 1.70
C LYS A 109 5.89 -9.24 2.12
N PHE A 110 6.13 -8.92 3.39
CA PHE A 110 5.80 -7.63 3.98
C PHE A 110 7.04 -6.93 4.52
N VAL A 111 7.00 -5.60 4.53
CA VAL A 111 7.92 -4.74 5.25
C VAL A 111 7.10 -3.62 5.88
N ASP A 112 7.27 -3.43 7.20
CA ASP A 112 6.65 -2.35 7.96
C ASP A 112 7.71 -1.28 8.26
N VAL A 113 7.71 -0.22 7.44
CA VAL A 113 8.72 0.83 7.54
C VAL A 113 8.35 1.78 8.68
N GLY A 114 9.22 1.86 9.69
CA GLY A 114 8.93 2.59 10.92
C GLY A 114 8.08 1.79 11.91
N CYS A 115 8.24 0.46 11.93
CA CYS A 115 7.49 -0.45 12.80
C CYS A 115 7.58 -0.12 14.29
N GLY A 116 8.66 0.54 14.73
CA GLY A 116 8.89 0.84 16.14
C GLY A 116 8.84 -0.44 16.99
N GLY A 117 8.07 -0.45 18.06
CA GLY A 117 7.86 -1.63 18.90
C GLY A 117 6.92 -2.70 18.31
N GLY A 118 6.54 -2.62 17.03
CA GLY A 118 5.97 -3.77 16.30
C GLY A 118 4.46 -3.98 16.42
N ILE A 119 3.69 -3.01 16.94
CA ILE A 119 2.22 -3.15 17.17
C ILE A 119 1.44 -3.68 15.96
N LEU A 120 1.83 -3.30 14.74
CA LEU A 120 1.17 -3.80 13.52
C LEU A 120 1.74 -5.15 13.05
N SER A 121 3.02 -5.38 13.29
CA SER A 121 3.80 -6.43 12.64
C SER A 121 3.85 -7.75 13.42
N GLU A 122 3.53 -7.75 14.72
CA GLU A 122 3.29 -8.95 15.53
C GLU A 122 1.82 -9.36 15.55
#